data_AF-A0A955R0K9-F1
#
_entry.id   AF-A0A955R0K9-F1
#
_cell.length_a   1.000
_cell.length_b   1.000
_cell.length_c   1.000
_cell.angle_alpha   90.00
_cell.angle_beta   90.00
_cell.angle_gamma   90.00
#
_symmetry.space_group_name_H-M   'P 1'
#
loop_
_entity.id
_entity.type
_entity.pdbx_description
1 polymer ?
#
loop_
_entity_poly.entity_id
_entity_poly.type
_entity_poly.pdbx_seq_one_letter_code
_entity_poly.pdbx_strand_id
1 'polypeptide(L)' 'MKMDGVEITGVKVINIIEENAAAIENMVNRAIKEIREKDLVLMDVQTTADNIFLILGKRHT' A
#
# COMPACT_ATOMS: atom_id res chain seq x y z
N MET A 1 -13.74 9.97 4.15
CA MET A 1 -12.96 11.16 3.74
C MET A 1 -12.78 11.08 2.23
N LYS A 2 -13.17 12.12 1.47
CA LYS A 2 -12.92 12.21 0.02
C LYS A 2 -11.75 13.17 -0.18
N MET A 3 -10.68 12.71 -0.78
CA MET A 3 -9.58 13.54 -1.30
C MET A 3 -9.75 13.56 -2.82
N ASP A 4 -9.79 14.76 -3.41
CA ASP A 4 -9.99 15.09 -4.82
C ASP A 4 -9.94 13.91 -5.82
N GLY A 5 -11.12 13.44 -6.26
CA GLY A 5 -11.26 12.50 -7.37
C GLY A 5 -10.82 11.05 -7.12
N VAL A 6 -10.41 10.71 -5.90
CA VAL A 6 -10.02 9.33 -5.54
C VAL A 6 -10.89 8.80 -4.41
N GLU A 7 -11.51 7.64 -4.66
CA GLU A 7 -12.26 6.90 -3.64
C GLU A 7 -11.34 5.87 -2.99
N ILE A 8 -11.29 5.84 -1.66
CA ILE A 8 -10.55 4.80 -0.92
C ILE A 8 -11.27 3.47 -1.15
N THR A 9 -10.56 2.50 -1.71
CA THR A 9 -11.13 1.19 -2.08
C THR A 9 -10.64 0.06 -1.18
N GLY A 10 -9.55 0.25 -0.44
CA GLY A 10 -9.07 -0.76 0.49
C GLY A 10 -7.74 -0.44 1.15
N VAL A 11 -7.27 -1.41 1.92
CA VAL A 11 -5.97 -1.36 2.61
C VAL A 11 -5.25 -2.68 2.36
N LYS A 12 -3.99 -2.61 1.94
CA LYS A 12 -3.08 -3.76 1.89
C LYS A 12 -2.15 -3.68 3.10
N VAL A 13 -2.10 -4.75 3.89
CA VAL A 13 -1.24 -4.84 5.07
C VAL A 13 -0.07 -5.77 4.74
N ILE A 14 1.14 -5.34 5.08
CA ILE A 14 2.37 -6.11 4.96
C ILE A 14 2.92 -6.26 6.37
N ASN A 15 2.97 -7.50 6.86
CA ASN A 15 3.64 -7.82 8.11
C ASN A 15 5.16 -7.82 7.86
N ILE A 16 5.89 -7.14 8.73
CA ILE A 16 7.36 -6.97 8.66
C ILE A 16 8.05 -7.46 9.95
N ILE A 17 7.34 -8.19 10.79
CA ILE A 17 7.89 -8.72 12.04
C ILE A 17 9.08 -9.63 11.72
N GLU A 18 10.20 -9.42 12.41
CA GLU A 18 11.45 -10.18 12.23
C GLU A 18 12.08 -10.10 10.81
N GLU A 19 11.56 -9.25 9.93
CA GLU A 19 12.12 -9.04 8.60
C GLU A 19 13.27 -8.04 8.62
N ASN A 20 14.29 -8.28 7.79
CA ASN A 20 15.36 -7.31 7.59
C ASN A 20 14.98 -6.26 6.54
N ALA A 21 15.73 -5.15 6.50
CA ALA A 21 15.43 -4.02 5.61
C ALA A 21 15.34 -4.42 4.12
N ALA A 22 16.21 -5.32 3.64
CA ALA A 22 16.20 -5.76 2.25
C ALA A 22 14.97 -6.64 1.92
N ALA A 23 14.56 -7.49 2.86
CA ALA A 23 13.33 -8.28 2.72
C ALA A 23 12.10 -7.37 2.69
N ILE A 24 12.01 -6.42 3.61
CA ILE A 24 10.93 -5.43 3.67
C ILE A 24 10.84 -4.64 2.36
N GLU A 25 11.96 -4.14 1.85
CA GLU A 25 12.01 -3.42 0.57
C GLU A 25 11.44 -4.25 -0.58
N ASN A 26 11.87 -5.52 -0.70
CA ASN A 26 11.38 -6.42 -1.73
C ASN A 26 9.88 -6.71 -1.60
N MET A 27 9.38 -6.89 -0.38
CA MET A 27 7.96 -7.11 -0.10
C MET A 27 7.11 -5.89 -0.48
N VAL A 28 7.53 -4.69 -0.10
CA VAL A 28 6.85 -3.44 -0.42
C VAL A 28 6.87 -3.20 -1.93
N ASN A 29 8.01 -3.36 -2.59
CA ASN A 29 8.13 -3.20 -4.04
C ASN A 29 7.21 -4.15 -4.80
N ARG A 30 7.11 -5.41 -4.36
CA ARG A 30 6.18 -6.39 -4.93
C ARG A 30 4.73 -5.96 -4.74
N ALA A 31 4.35 -5.51 -3.53
CA ALA A 31 3.01 -5.03 -3.26
C ALA A 31 2.64 -3.81 -4.10
N ILE A 32 3.54 -2.85 -4.28
CA ILE A 32 3.34 -1.67 -5.14
C ILE A 32 3.14 -2.10 -6.60
N LYS A 33 3.91 -3.08 -7.08
CA LYS A 33 3.74 -3.63 -8.42
C LYS A 33 2.34 -4.24 -8.60
N GLU A 34 1.88 -5.07 -7.66
CA GLU A 34 0.54 -5.66 -7.67
C GLU A 34 -0.58 -4.61 -7.63
N ILE A 35 -0.39 -3.52 -6.87
CA ILE A 35 -1.35 -2.41 -6.79
C ILE A 35 -1.51 -1.76 -8.17
N ARG A 36 -0.40 -1.48 -8.86
CA ARG A 36 -0.40 -0.89 -10.20
C ARG A 36 -1.02 -1.81 -11.25
N GLU A 37 -0.72 -3.11 -11.19
CA GLU A 37 -1.33 -4.11 -12.09
C GLU A 37 -2.85 -4.21 -11.95
N LYS A 38 -3.40 -3.78 -10.80
CA LYS A 38 -4.84 -3.75 -10.51
C LYS A 38 -5.50 -2.39 -10.79
N ASP A 39 -4.78 -1.46 -11.42
CA ASP A 39 -5.26 -0.09 -11.68
C ASP A 39 -5.72 0.63 -10.39
N LEU A 40 -5.05 0.31 -9.28
CA LEU A 40 -5.23 0.99 -7.99
C LEU A 40 -4.10 1.99 -7.79
N VAL A 41 -4.39 3.03 -7.01
CA VAL A 41 -3.44 4.08 -6.65
C VAL A 41 -3.09 3.94 -5.18
N LEU A 42 -1.79 4.02 -4.87
CA LEU A 42 -1.32 4.14 -3.49
C LEU A 42 -1.56 5.59 -3.02
N MET A 43 -2.40 5.74 -2.01
CA MET A 43 -2.82 7.04 -1.48
C MET A 43 -1.98 7.49 -0.30
N ASP A 44 -1.64 6.55 0.57
CA ASP A 44 -0.91 6.80 1.81
C ASP A 44 -0.16 5.53 2.25
N VAL A 45 0.88 5.72 3.06
CA VAL A 45 1.65 4.65 3.69
C VAL A 45 1.75 4.96 5.17
N GLN A 46 1.24 4.06 6.00
CA GLN A 46 1.38 4.13 7.45
C GLN A 46 2.19 2.95 7.95
N THR A 47 2.96 3.16 9.00
CA THR A 47 3.85 2.13 9.55
C THR A 47 3.63 1.97 11.04
N THR A 48 3.89 0.77 11.52
CA THR A 48 3.99 0.40 12.93
C THR A 48 5.28 -0.41 13.11
N ALA A 49 5.57 -0.86 14.32
CA ALA A 49 6.72 -1.74 14.57
C ALA A 49 6.68 -3.02 13.71
N ASP A 50 5.48 -3.56 13.49
CA ASP A 50 5.32 -4.90 12.91
C ASP A 50 4.63 -4.89 11.54
N ASN A 51 4.10 -3.74 11.09
CA ASN A 51 3.30 -3.69 9.87
C ASN A 51 3.49 -2.40 9.07
N ILE A 52 3.35 -2.54 7.75
CA ILE A 52 3.19 -1.46 6.78
C ILE A 52 1.78 -1.54 6.21
N PHE A 53 1.04 -0.44 6.29
CA PHE A 53 -0.30 -0.27 5.75
C PHE A 53 -0.23 0.58 4.49
N LEU A 54 -0.63 0.01 3.37
CA LEU A 54 -0.76 0.69 2.09
C LEU A 54 -2.24 1.03 1.87
N ILE A 55 -2.58 2.32 1.95
CA ILE A 55 -3.94 2.79 1.72
C ILE A 55 -4.16 2.93 0.22
N LEU A 56 -5.18 2.24 -0.29
CA LEU A 56 -5.44 2.13 -1.71
C LEU A 56 -6.68 2.92 -2.09
N GLY A 57 -6.60 3.59 -3.24
CA GLY A 57 -7.73 4.25 -3.84
C GLY A 57 -7.88 3.90 -5.32
N LYS A 58 -9.04 4.25 -5.87
CA LYS A 58 -9.29 4.21 -7.30
C LYS A 58 -9.67 5.61 -7.76
N ARG A 59 -8.97 6.09 -8.78
CA ARG A 59 -9.29 7.38 -9.39
C ARG A 59 -10.56 7.21 -10.21
N HIS A 60 -11.56 8.06 -9.98
CA HIS A 60 -12.71 8.15 -10.86
C HIS A 60 -12.28 8.95 -12.10
N THR A 61 -12.44 8.35 -13.28
CA THR A 61 -12.21 8.98 -14.57
C THR A 61 -13.40 9.82 -15.00
#